data_AF-A0A498FU34-F1
#
_entry.id   AF-A0A498FU34-F1
#
_cell.length_a   1.000
_cell.length_b   1.000
_cell.length_c   1.000
_cell.angle_alpha   90.00
_cell.angle_beta   90.00
_cell.angle_gamma   90.00
#
_symmetry.space_group_name_H-M   'P 1'
#
loop_
_entity.id
_entity.type
_entity.pdbx_description
1 polymer ?
#
loop_
_entity_poly.entity_id
_entity_poly.type
_entity_poly.pdbx_seq_one_letter_code
_entity_poly.pdbx_strand_id
1 'polypeptide(L)'
;MSSPNTESDDVSLTDLSATHRDLLWVLSQTGPSESRPLHHALTDYYTDGIDHARVCDILEKLVEYNYVTVQTHDPTEYRLTESGRRALSARQAWEAGTHTTEGGHE
;
A
#
# COMPACT_ATOMS: atom_id res chain seq x y z
N MET A 1 10.36 -36.68 -9.25
CA MET A 1 9.54 -35.56 -9.75
C MET A 1 9.59 -34.49 -8.68
N SER A 2 10.50 -33.53 -8.83
CA SER A 2 10.63 -32.42 -7.88
C SER A 2 9.74 -31.30 -8.39
N SER A 3 8.66 -31.02 -7.67
CA SER A 3 7.84 -29.83 -7.89
C SER A 3 8.74 -28.60 -7.69
N PRO A 4 8.72 -27.61 -8.60
CA PRO A 4 9.30 -26.33 -8.29
C PRO A 4 8.40 -25.69 -7.21
N ASN A 5 8.95 -25.50 -6.02
CA ASN A 5 8.37 -24.60 -5.05
C ASN A 5 8.39 -23.21 -5.69
N THR A 6 7.26 -22.77 -6.21
CA THR A 6 6.99 -21.34 -6.37
C THR A 6 6.85 -20.78 -4.95
N GLU A 7 7.97 -20.61 -4.25
CA GLU A 7 8.09 -19.56 -3.24
C GLU A 7 7.94 -18.25 -4.01
N SER A 8 6.70 -17.87 -4.25
CA SER A 8 6.40 -16.47 -4.46
C SER A 8 6.74 -15.84 -3.12
N ASP A 9 7.90 -15.19 -3.03
CA ASP A 9 8.26 -14.31 -1.92
C ASP A 9 7.11 -13.29 -1.77
N ASP A 10 6.11 -13.64 -0.95
CA ASP A 10 4.98 -12.79 -0.63
C ASP A 10 5.53 -11.71 0.28
N VAL A 11 6.04 -10.64 -0.34
CA VAL A 11 6.60 -9.48 0.37
C VAL A 11 5.54 -8.99 1.32
N SER A 12 5.75 -9.16 2.62
CA SER A 12 4.76 -8.82 3.61
C SER A 12 4.65 -7.30 3.74
N LEU A 13 3.49 -6.80 4.13
CA LEU A 13 3.26 -5.37 4.34
C LEU A 13 4.23 -4.77 5.39
N THR A 14 4.78 -5.60 6.28
CA THR A 14 5.82 -5.21 7.26
C THR A 14 7.19 -4.95 6.62
N ASP A 15 7.48 -5.56 5.49
CA ASP A 15 8.75 -5.40 4.75
C ASP A 15 8.72 -4.17 3.84
N LEU A 16 7.52 -3.59 3.64
CA LEU A 16 7.32 -2.36 2.88
C LEU A 16 7.79 -1.12 3.66
N SER A 17 8.45 -0.20 2.95
CA SER A 17 8.81 1.10 3.55
C SER A 17 7.56 1.88 3.97
N ALA A 18 7.71 2.85 4.88
CA ALA A 18 6.61 3.71 5.32
C ALA A 18 5.87 4.34 4.14
N THR A 19 6.60 4.90 3.17
CA THR A 19 6.03 5.51 1.97
C THR A 19 5.21 4.56 1.09
N HIS A 20 5.58 3.28 1.00
CA HIS A 20 4.77 2.29 0.27
C HIS A 20 3.45 2.04 0.99
N ARG A 21 3.49 1.94 2.33
CA ARG A 21 2.29 1.76 3.15
C ARG A 21 1.38 2.99 3.13
N ASP A 22 1.96 4.18 3.16
CA ASP A 22 1.21 5.44 3.09
C ASP A 22 0.52 5.58 1.74
N LEU A 23 1.17 5.19 0.63
CA LEU A 23 0.53 5.21 -0.68
C LEU A 23 -0.63 4.20 -0.77
N LEU A 24 -0.47 2.99 -0.20
CA LEU A 24 -1.58 2.02 -0.09
C LEU A 24 -2.74 2.58 0.74
N TRP A 25 -2.42 3.28 1.82
CA TRP A 25 -3.41 3.94 2.67
C TRP A 25 -4.15 5.03 1.89
N VAL A 26 -3.45 5.94 1.20
CA VAL A 26 -4.08 6.97 0.35
C VAL A 26 -5.02 6.34 -0.67
N LEU A 27 -4.56 5.31 -1.40
CA LEU A 27 -5.39 4.58 -2.37
C LEU A 27 -6.64 3.93 -1.75
N SER A 28 -6.57 3.49 -0.48
CA SER A 28 -7.75 2.98 0.22
C SER A 28 -8.78 4.05 0.52
N GLN A 29 -8.35 5.30 0.70
CA GLN A 29 -9.22 6.43 1.00
C GLN A 29 -9.79 7.07 -0.27
N THR A 30 -9.00 7.15 -1.35
CA THR A 30 -9.40 7.83 -2.60
C THR A 30 -10.08 6.90 -3.60
N GLY A 31 -9.88 5.58 -3.49
CA GLY A 31 -10.32 4.61 -4.49
C GLY A 31 -9.39 4.57 -5.72
N PRO A 32 -9.86 4.04 -6.87
CA PRO A 32 -9.08 4.07 -8.11
C PRO A 32 -8.63 5.49 -8.45
N SER A 33 -7.35 5.69 -8.75
CA SER A 33 -6.79 7.03 -8.97
C SER A 33 -5.56 7.00 -9.87
N GLU A 34 -5.38 8.06 -10.65
CA GLU A 34 -4.16 8.29 -11.43
C GLU A 34 -2.95 8.58 -10.51
N SER A 35 -1.74 8.50 -11.05
CA SER A 35 -0.51 8.78 -10.27
C SER A 35 -0.40 10.24 -9.80
N ARG A 36 -0.99 11.20 -10.53
CA ARG A 36 -0.87 12.65 -10.21
C ARG A 36 -1.67 13.05 -8.96
N PRO A 37 -2.95 12.69 -8.81
CA PRO A 37 -3.69 12.90 -7.56
C PRO A 37 -3.04 12.22 -6.35
N LEU A 38 -2.52 11.00 -6.52
CA LEU A 38 -1.84 10.27 -5.44
C LEU A 38 -0.56 10.99 -5.00
N HIS A 39 0.23 11.50 -5.96
CA HIS A 39 1.39 12.32 -5.66
C HIS A 39 1.01 13.61 -4.92
N HIS A 40 -0.07 14.29 -5.33
CA HIS A 40 -0.52 15.50 -4.63
C HIS A 40 -0.88 15.20 -3.18
N ALA A 41 -1.65 14.13 -2.94
CA ALA A 41 -2.04 13.72 -1.59
C ALA A 41 -0.84 13.37 -0.70
N LEU A 42 0.18 12.69 -1.24
CA LEU A 42 1.41 12.40 -0.47
C LEU A 42 2.26 13.65 -0.26
N THR A 43 2.36 14.54 -1.24
CA THR A 43 3.09 15.80 -1.11
C THR A 43 2.44 16.73 -0.08
N ASP A 44 1.11 16.70 0.06
CA ASP A 44 0.40 17.42 1.12
C ASP A 44 0.66 16.80 2.51
N TYR A 45 0.97 15.50 2.57
CA TYR A 45 1.23 14.77 3.81
C TYR A 45 2.69 14.90 4.29
N TYR A 46 3.66 14.83 3.38
CA TYR A 46 5.08 14.92 3.71
C TYR A 46 5.56 16.38 3.68
N THR A 47 6.12 16.88 4.79
CA THR A 47 6.61 18.27 4.90
C THR A 47 7.67 18.63 3.85
N ASP A 48 8.54 17.68 3.50
CA ASP A 48 9.59 17.88 2.49
C ASP A 48 9.09 17.62 1.05
N GLY A 49 7.83 17.23 0.90
CA GLY A 49 7.26 16.74 -0.35
C GLY A 49 7.81 15.38 -0.77
N ILE A 50 7.26 14.83 -1.86
CA ILE A 50 7.76 13.63 -2.49
C ILE A 50 7.78 13.82 -4.00
N ASP A 51 8.83 13.34 -4.67
CA ASP A 51 8.92 13.44 -6.14
C ASP A 51 7.86 12.58 -6.83
N HIS A 52 7.24 13.11 -7.88
CA HIS A 52 6.28 12.35 -8.68
C HIS A 52 6.89 11.08 -9.29
N ALA A 53 8.14 11.13 -9.75
CA ALA A 53 8.86 9.96 -10.26
C ALA A 53 8.98 8.88 -9.18
N ARG A 54 9.25 9.29 -7.93
CA ARG A 54 9.32 8.37 -6.80
C ARG A 54 7.97 7.70 -6.51
N VAL A 55 6.86 8.43 -6.65
CA VAL A 55 5.51 7.86 -6.53
C VAL A 55 5.26 6.83 -7.63
N CYS A 56 5.65 7.11 -8.87
CA CYS A 56 5.54 6.14 -9.97
C CYS A 56 6.35 4.87 -9.71
N ASP A 57 7.61 4.99 -9.28
CA ASP A 57 8.46 3.83 -8.93
C ASP A 57 7.83 2.97 -7.83
N ILE A 58 7.21 3.60 -6.83
CA ILE A 58 6.52 2.90 -5.74
C ILE A 58 5.28 2.19 -6.27
N LEU A 59 4.50 2.82 -7.15
CA LEU A 59 3.31 2.19 -7.76
C LEU A 59 3.68 0.95 -8.56
N GLU A 60 4.75 1.01 -9.35
CA GLU A 60 5.25 -0.15 -10.12
C GLU A 60 5.61 -1.31 -9.18
N LYS A 61 6.34 -1.06 -8.10
CA LYS A 61 6.65 -2.09 -7.09
C LYS A 61 5.41 -2.67 -6.41
N LEU A 62 4.44 -1.83 -6.07
CA LEU A 62 3.19 -2.30 -5.47
C LEU A 62 2.36 -3.15 -6.44
N VAL A 63 2.50 -2.93 -7.76
CA VAL A 63 1.93 -3.79 -8.80
C VAL A 63 2.68 -5.11 -8.87
N GLU A 64 4.02 -5.10 -8.82
CA GLU A 64 4.84 -6.32 -8.77
C GLU A 64 4.49 -7.19 -7.55
N TYR A 65 4.23 -6.57 -6.39
CA TYR A 65 3.81 -7.26 -5.17
C TYR A 65 2.32 -7.61 -5.12
N ASN A 66 1.56 -7.37 -6.20
CA ASN A 66 0.12 -7.65 -6.28
C ASN A 66 -0.72 -6.96 -5.19
N TYR A 67 -0.24 -5.83 -4.64
CA TYR A 67 -1.02 -4.99 -3.72
C TYR A 67 -1.86 -3.96 -4.47
N VAL A 68 -1.38 -3.56 -5.64
CA VAL A 68 -2.06 -2.63 -6.56
C VAL A 68 -2.20 -3.30 -7.92
N THR A 69 -3.26 -2.98 -8.64
CA THR A 69 -3.40 -3.27 -10.06
C THR A 69 -3.41 -1.97 -10.83
N VAL A 70 -2.78 -1.98 -12.01
CA VAL A 70 -2.86 -0.88 -12.97
C VAL A 70 -3.95 -1.20 -14.00
N GLN A 71 -4.79 -0.22 -14.30
CA GLN A 71 -5.74 -0.26 -15.41
C GLN A 71 -5.29 0.77 -16.45
N THR A 72 -4.87 0.28 -17.61
CA THR A 72 -4.32 1.11 -18.70
C THR A 72 -5.41 1.62 -19.65
N HIS A 73 -6.65 1.73 -19.18
CA HIS A 73 -7.66 2.51 -19.91
C HIS A 73 -7.27 3.99 -19.82
N ASP A 74 -7.61 4.82 -20.79
CA ASP A 74 -7.24 6.24 -20.78
C ASP A 74 -8.23 7.02 -19.90
N PRO A 75 -7.84 7.58 -18.73
CA PRO A 75 -6.48 7.70 -18.18
C PRO A 75 -6.04 6.51 -17.29
N THR A 76 -4.73 6.27 -17.19
CA THR A 76 -4.19 5.13 -16.43
C THR A 76 -4.46 5.27 -14.93
N GLU A 77 -5.18 4.29 -14.38
CA GLU A 77 -5.59 4.30 -12.98
C GLU A 77 -4.95 3.15 -12.19
N TYR A 78 -4.65 3.43 -10.93
CA TYR A 78 -4.17 2.46 -9.95
C TYR A 78 -5.27 2.14 -8.95
N ARG A 79 -5.44 0.87 -8.62
CA ARG A 79 -6.47 0.40 -7.69
C ARG A 79 -5.90 -0.66 -6.76
N LEU A 80 -6.33 -0.66 -5.49
CA LEU A 80 -6.02 -1.75 -4.57
C LEU A 80 -6.57 -3.09 -5.07
N THR A 81 -5.73 -4.11 -5.01
CA THR A 81 -6.18 -5.50 -5.18
C THR A 81 -6.89 -5.98 -3.92
N GLU A 82 -7.46 -7.18 -3.97
CA GLU A 82 -7.98 -7.83 -2.76
C GLU A 82 -6.88 -8.11 -1.74
N SER A 83 -5.68 -8.49 -2.19
CA SER A 83 -4.51 -8.70 -1.32
C SER A 83 -4.09 -7.41 -0.62
N GLY A 84 -4.03 -6.28 -1.35
CA GLY A 84 -3.76 -4.95 -0.78
C GLY A 84 -4.78 -4.54 0.29
N ARG A 85 -6.07 -4.74 0.01
CA ARG A 85 -7.13 -4.47 0.99
C ARG A 85 -6.98 -5.35 2.24
N ARG A 86 -6.75 -6.65 2.08
CA ARG A 86 -6.58 -7.58 3.20
C ARG A 86 -5.38 -7.24 4.06
N ALA A 87 -4.25 -6.89 3.44
CA ALA A 87 -3.04 -6.51 4.16
C ALA A 87 -3.25 -5.22 4.99
N LEU A 88 -3.92 -4.22 4.43
CA LEU A 88 -4.30 -3.01 5.16
C LEU A 88 -5.28 -3.30 6.31
N SER A 89 -6.30 -4.14 6.08
CA SER A 89 -7.25 -4.52 7.13
C SER A 89 -6.57 -5.29 8.27
N ALA A 90 -5.67 -6.22 7.95
CA ALA A 90 -4.89 -6.96 8.95
C ALA A 90 -4.01 -6.03 9.79
N ARG A 91 -3.40 -5.03 9.14
CA ARG A 91 -2.61 -3.99 9.81
C ARG A 91 -3.47 -3.15 10.76
N GLN A 92 -4.63 -2.67 10.32
CA GLN A 92 -5.54 -1.88 11.14
C GLN A 92 -6.06 -2.68 12.35
N ALA A 93 -6.36 -3.97 12.16
CA ALA A 93 -6.78 -4.85 13.24
C ALA A 93 -5.66 -5.04 14.28
N TRP A 94 -4.41 -5.18 13.84
CA TRP A 94 -3.25 -5.21 14.74
C TRP A 94 -3.12 -3.90 15.52
N GLU A 95 -3.24 -2.73 14.88
CA GLU A 95 -3.17 -1.43 15.56
C GLU A 95 -4.27 -1.30 16.63
N ALA A 96 -5.52 -1.62 16.28
CA ALA A 96 -6.65 -1.58 17.21
C ALA A 96 -6.48 -2.56 18.40
N GLY A 97 -5.94 -3.76 18.15
CA GLY A 97 -5.63 -4.74 19.18
C GLY A 97 -4.52 -4.28 20.13
N THR A 98 -3.50 -3.57 19.61
CA THR A 98 -2.42 -3.00 20.44
C THR A 98 -2.88 -1.83 21.32
N HIS A 99 -3.82 -1.01 20.85
CA HIS A 99 -4.39 0.11 21.61
C HIS A 99 -5.34 -0.32 22.75
N THR A 100 -5.69 -1.61 22.86
CA THR A 100 -6.62 -2.11 23.89
C THR A 100 -5.90 -2.52 25.20
N THR A 101 -4.59 -2.28 25.34
CA THR A 101 -3.82 -2.65 26.55
C THR A 101 -3.35 -1.44 27.38
N GLU A 102 -4.17 -0.41 27.49
CA GLU A 102 -3.97 0.70 28.45
C GLU A 102 -5.23 0.90 29.28
N GLY A 103 -5.46 -0.01 30.24
CA GLY A 103 -6.57 0.11 31.18
C GLY A 103 -6.72 -1.13 32.05
N GLY A 104 -5.81 -1.34 33.01
CA GLY A 104 -5.97 -2.45 33.94
C GLY A 104 -4.82 -2.73 34.92
N HIS A 105 -4.50 -1.76 35.77
CA HIS A 105 -3.88 -1.90 37.11
C HIS A 105 -3.66 -0.47 37.62
N GLU A 106 -4.10 0.00 38.80
CA GLU A 106 -4.75 -0.52 40.01
C GLU A 106 -5.37 0.70 40.72
#